data_AF-A0A848TNS1-F1
#
_entry.id   AF-A0A848TNS1-F1
#
_cell.length_a   1.000
_cell.length_b   1.000
_cell.length_c   1.000
_cell.angle_alpha   90.00
_cell.angle_beta   90.00
_cell.angle_gamma   90.00
#
_symmetry.space_group_name_H-M   'P 1'
#
loop_
_entity.id
_entity.type
_entity.pdbx_description
1 polymer ?
#
loop_
_entity_poly.entity_id
_entity_poly.type
_entity_poly.pdbx_seq_one_letter_code
_entity_poly.pdbx_strand_id
1 'polypeptide(L)'
;MKLLTTSESLDPLIGKSLAAEETRPRCVPHEDGALVIFRGVNTEPGASPEDMVSVRVWADATKVITYQQRRLEVVTQLASEVEDNKGPKSPGDFLVSLADRLTDRMQEVVDAIDSQLDEIEVRQSNGLVPPIREAITQVRRKIVVLRRFIAPQRDALDVLVAEKFTGFISDILLLKPGHWR
;
A
#
# COMPACT_ATOMS: atom_id res chain seq x y z
N MET A 1 18.00 4.32 -9.91
CA MET A 1 17.62 3.52 -8.72
C MET A 1 18.83 2.80 -8.19
N LYS A 2 18.94 2.67 -6.88
CA LYS A 2 19.95 1.79 -6.29
C LYS A 2 19.23 0.69 -5.52
N LEU A 3 19.30 -0.52 -6.06
CA LEU A 3 18.78 -1.70 -5.36
C LEU A 3 19.67 -1.94 -4.15
N LEU A 4 19.12 -1.73 -2.94
CA LEU A 4 19.80 -2.15 -1.73
C LEU A 4 19.51 -3.62 -1.50
N THR A 5 20.57 -4.43 -1.56
CA THR A 5 20.51 -5.84 -1.15
C THR A 5 20.56 -5.98 0.37
N THR A 6 21.07 -4.97 1.10
CA THR A 6 21.30 -5.08 2.55
C THR A 6 20.96 -3.77 3.28
N SER A 7 20.41 -3.87 4.49
CA SER A 7 20.13 -2.75 5.40
C SER A 7 21.37 -2.15 6.07
N GLU A 8 22.58 -2.67 5.80
CA GLU A 8 23.84 -2.21 6.40
C GLU A 8 24.16 -0.73 6.13
N SER A 9 23.55 -0.12 5.11
CA SER A 9 23.67 1.32 4.82
C SER A 9 22.59 2.19 5.49
N LEU A 10 21.70 1.58 6.28
CA LEU A 10 20.60 2.24 6.96
C LEU A 10 20.85 2.28 8.46
N ASP A 11 20.29 3.29 9.11
CA ASP A 11 20.22 3.30 10.56
C ASP A 11 19.57 1.98 11.04
N PRO A 12 20.20 1.25 11.98
CA PRO A 12 19.67 0.00 12.51
C PRO A 12 18.23 0.09 13.04
N LEU A 13 17.83 1.24 13.58
CA LEU A 13 16.46 1.49 14.05
C LEU A 13 15.47 1.58 12.88
N ILE A 14 15.85 2.24 11.79
CA ILE A 14 15.04 2.31 10.56
C ILE A 14 14.92 0.92 9.94
N GLY A 15 16.03 0.18 9.82
CA GLY A 15 16.05 -1.19 9.32
C GLY A 15 15.14 -2.12 10.13
N LYS A 16 15.23 -2.07 11.48
CA LYS A 16 14.35 -2.85 12.38
C LYS A 16 12.89 -2.45 12.25
N SER A 17 12.59 -1.16 12.13
CA SER A 17 11.22 -0.66 11.99
C SER A 17 10.59 -1.07 10.65
N LEU A 18 11.39 -1.07 9.58
CA LEU A 18 11.00 -1.62 8.28
C LEU A 18 10.84 -3.14 8.30
N ALA A 19 11.44 -3.86 9.25
CA ALA A 19 11.34 -5.32 9.37
C ALA A 19 10.29 -5.80 10.40
N ALA A 20 9.81 -4.94 11.30
CA ALA A 20 8.90 -5.29 12.41
C ALA A 20 7.65 -6.06 11.94
N GLU A 21 7.04 -6.90 12.80
CA GLU A 21 5.85 -7.69 12.41
C GLU A 21 4.56 -6.87 12.27
N GLU A 22 4.58 -5.60 12.69
CA GLU A 22 3.41 -4.73 12.58
C GLU A 22 3.16 -4.34 11.12
N THR A 23 1.90 -4.43 10.70
CA THR A 23 1.53 -4.33 9.29
C THR A 23 0.27 -3.51 9.06
N ARG A 24 -0.28 -2.87 10.10
CA ARG A 24 -1.37 -1.90 9.92
C ARG A 24 -0.84 -0.60 9.31
N PRO A 25 -1.62 0.05 8.43
CA PRO A 25 -1.26 1.36 7.93
C PRO A 25 -1.09 2.38 9.05
N ARG A 26 -0.02 3.18 8.96
CA ARG A 26 0.32 4.28 9.88
C ARG A 26 1.43 5.13 9.30
N CYS A 27 1.52 6.37 9.75
CA CYS A 27 2.67 7.24 9.55
C CYS A 27 3.30 7.51 10.92
N VAL A 28 4.62 7.38 11.00
CA VAL A 28 5.42 7.65 12.20
C VAL A 28 6.55 8.60 11.81
N PRO A 29 6.40 9.90 12.08
CA PRO A 29 7.48 10.87 11.93
C PRO A 29 8.65 10.50 12.85
N HIS A 30 9.87 10.66 12.35
CA HIS A 30 11.08 10.40 13.11
C HIS A 30 12.23 11.26 12.57
N GLU A 31 12.76 12.13 13.43
CA GLU A 31 13.79 13.11 13.08
C GLU A 31 13.41 13.91 11.82
N ASP A 32 14.21 13.83 10.76
CA ASP A 32 14.03 14.57 9.50
C ASP A 32 13.26 13.76 8.43
N GLY A 33 12.54 12.72 8.85
CA GLY A 33 11.82 11.84 7.94
C GLY A 33 10.58 11.19 8.56
N ALA A 34 10.01 10.24 7.84
CA ALA A 34 8.84 9.48 8.26
C ALA A 34 8.91 8.03 7.81
N LEU A 35 8.51 7.13 8.70
CA LEU A 35 8.15 5.76 8.38
C LEU A 35 6.66 5.70 8.08
N VAL A 36 6.33 5.34 6.85
CA VAL A 36 4.96 5.15 6.38
C VAL A 36 4.73 3.69 6.05
N ILE A 37 3.64 3.13 6.56
CA ILE A 37 3.17 1.80 6.20
C ILE A 37 1.86 1.99 5.47
N PHE A 38 1.79 1.50 4.23
CA PHE A 38 0.56 1.46 3.44
C PHE A 38 0.14 0.02 3.16
N ARG A 39 -1.11 -0.13 2.75
CA ARG A 39 -1.65 -1.37 2.20
C ARG A 39 -2.11 -1.14 0.76
N GLY A 40 -1.93 -2.16 -0.06
CA GLY A 40 -2.40 -2.22 -1.44
C GLY A 40 -3.11 -3.53 -1.70
N VAL A 41 -4.04 -3.50 -2.65
CA VAL A 41 -4.68 -4.71 -3.17
C VAL A 41 -3.63 -5.59 -3.84
N ASN A 42 -3.64 -6.89 -3.53
CA ASN A 42 -2.79 -7.85 -4.21
C ASN A 42 -3.32 -8.15 -5.61
N THR A 43 -2.48 -7.92 -6.62
CA THR A 43 -2.78 -8.18 -8.03
C THR A 43 -2.11 -9.46 -8.56
N GLU A 44 -1.50 -10.28 -7.70
CA GLU A 44 -0.96 -11.58 -8.09
C GLU A 44 -2.09 -12.50 -8.61
N PRO A 45 -1.86 -13.28 -9.70
CA PRO A 45 -2.85 -14.21 -10.21
C PRO A 45 -3.33 -15.19 -9.13
N GLY A 46 -4.65 -15.28 -8.94
CA GLY A 46 -5.27 -16.15 -7.93
C GLY A 46 -5.35 -15.54 -6.53
N ALA A 47 -4.81 -14.35 -6.30
CA ALA A 47 -5.08 -13.60 -5.08
C ALA A 47 -6.55 -13.13 -5.08
N SER A 48 -7.16 -13.13 -3.89
CA SER A 48 -8.45 -12.49 -3.72
C SER A 48 -8.23 -10.97 -3.62
N PRO A 49 -9.08 -10.11 -4.21
CA PRO A 49 -8.90 -8.65 -4.14
C PRO A 49 -8.89 -8.08 -2.71
N GLU A 50 -9.49 -8.80 -1.76
CA GLU A 50 -9.40 -8.49 -0.33
C GLU A 50 -8.05 -8.87 0.32
N ASP A 51 -7.16 -9.57 -0.38
CA ASP A 51 -5.78 -9.86 0.06
C ASP A 51 -4.95 -8.58 -0.03
N MET A 52 -4.82 -7.89 1.10
CA MET A 52 -4.09 -6.62 1.17
C MET A 52 -2.63 -6.87 1.53
N VAL A 53 -1.71 -6.41 0.68
CA VAL A 53 -0.26 -6.51 0.90
C VAL A 53 0.29 -5.20 1.46
N SER A 54 1.25 -5.28 2.38
CA SER A 54 1.89 -4.10 2.96
C SER A 54 3.11 -3.65 2.17
N VAL A 55 3.22 -2.33 1.96
CA VAL A 55 4.47 -1.67 1.61
C VAL A 55 4.88 -0.78 2.78
N ARG A 56 6.15 -0.83 3.14
CA ARG A 56 6.76 0.04 4.15
C ARG A 56 7.69 1.00 3.43
N VAL A 57 7.63 2.27 3.79
CA VAL A 57 8.38 3.33 3.17
C VAL A 57 9.04 4.16 4.25
N TRP A 58 10.35 4.29 4.20
CA TRP A 58 11.06 5.38 4.87
C TRP A 58 11.29 6.49 3.86
N ALA A 59 10.97 7.72 4.20
CA ALA A 59 11.26 8.89 3.39
C ALA A 59 11.83 10.01 4.25
N ASP A 60 12.88 10.65 3.78
CA ASP A 60 13.41 11.89 4.35
C ASP A 60 13.52 12.96 3.26
N ALA A 61 14.20 14.08 3.53
CA ALA A 61 14.41 15.17 2.58
C ALA A 61 15.03 14.75 1.23
N THR A 62 15.77 13.64 1.17
CA THR A 62 16.65 13.30 0.03
C THR A 62 16.40 11.94 -0.58
N LYS A 63 15.89 10.98 0.19
CA LYS A 63 15.77 9.59 -0.25
C LYS A 63 14.44 8.96 0.15
N VAL A 64 14.06 7.97 -0.65
CA VAL A 64 12.94 7.07 -0.37
C VAL A 64 13.45 5.64 -0.34
N ILE A 65 13.06 4.90 0.68
CA ILE A 65 13.42 3.50 0.88
C ILE A 65 12.14 2.72 1.04
N THR A 66 11.94 1.71 0.20
CA THR A 66 10.76 0.85 0.31
C THR A 66 11.16 -0.56 0.71
N TYR A 67 10.29 -1.22 1.47
CA TYR A 67 10.39 -2.63 1.81
C TYR A 67 9.01 -3.28 1.64
N GLN A 68 9.02 -4.46 1.05
CA GLN A 68 7.81 -5.23 0.79
C GLN A 68 8.11 -6.73 0.96
N GLN A 69 7.33 -7.42 1.80
CA GLN A 69 7.48 -8.87 2.01
C GLN A 69 6.90 -9.66 0.84
N ARG A 70 5.72 -9.26 0.39
CA ARG A 70 5.08 -9.72 -0.85
C ARG A 70 5.09 -8.57 -1.84
N ARG A 71 5.23 -8.87 -3.12
CA ARG A 71 5.41 -7.84 -4.16
C ARG A 71 4.11 -7.07 -4.38
N LEU A 72 4.21 -5.74 -4.42
CA LEU A 72 3.20 -4.81 -4.91
C LEU A 72 3.71 -4.18 -6.20
N GLU A 73 3.01 -4.42 -7.31
CA GLU A 73 3.45 -3.98 -8.64
C GLU A 73 3.54 -2.46 -8.75
N VAL A 74 2.65 -1.73 -8.07
CA VAL A 74 2.65 -0.26 -8.00
C VAL A 74 4.01 0.30 -7.56
N VAL A 75 4.66 -0.35 -6.58
CA VAL A 75 5.97 0.10 -6.06
C VAL A 75 7.05 -0.10 -7.12
N THR A 76 7.02 -1.23 -7.83
CA THR A 76 7.97 -1.53 -8.91
C THR A 76 7.81 -0.57 -10.08
N GLN A 77 6.56 -0.23 -10.46
CA GLN A 77 6.27 0.73 -11.52
C GLN A 77 6.78 2.13 -11.17
N LEU A 78 6.46 2.64 -9.98
CA LEU A 78 6.93 3.96 -9.54
C LEU A 78 8.46 4.05 -9.50
N ALA A 79 9.12 2.98 -9.04
CA ALA A 79 10.58 2.95 -9.06
C ALA A 79 11.14 3.05 -10.48
N SER A 80 10.59 2.28 -11.43
CA SER A 80 11.00 2.33 -12.84
C SER A 80 10.75 3.70 -13.47
N GLU A 81 9.61 4.33 -13.18
CA GLU A 81 9.30 5.67 -13.71
C GLU A 81 10.31 6.72 -13.23
N VAL A 82 10.77 6.61 -11.99
CA VAL A 82 11.80 7.52 -11.45
C VAL A 82 13.16 7.27 -12.11
N GLU A 83 13.51 6.02 -12.42
CA GLU A 83 14.72 5.72 -13.21
C GLU A 83 14.69 6.36 -14.59
N ASP A 84 13.52 6.31 -15.23
CA ASP A 84 13.30 6.87 -16.56
C ASP A 84 13.14 8.41 -16.55
N ASN A 85 13.30 9.05 -15.38
CA ASN A 85 13.12 10.49 -15.16
C ASN A 85 11.71 11.00 -15.55
N LYS A 86 10.71 10.11 -15.46
CA LYS A 86 9.28 10.35 -15.75
C LYS A 86 8.39 10.27 -14.51
N GLY A 87 8.93 9.77 -13.41
CA GLY A 87 8.24 9.59 -12.15
C GLY A 87 8.33 10.78 -11.20
N PRO A 88 7.92 10.57 -9.94
CA PRO A 88 8.02 11.55 -8.86
C PRO A 88 9.41 12.16 -8.69
N LYS A 89 9.47 13.48 -8.40
CA LYS A 89 10.75 14.23 -8.30
C LYS A 89 11.19 14.53 -6.88
N SER A 90 10.27 14.46 -5.92
CA SER A 90 10.54 14.64 -4.49
C SER A 90 10.00 13.46 -3.67
N PRO A 91 10.56 13.20 -2.47
CA PRO A 91 10.09 12.11 -1.61
C PRO A 91 8.60 12.25 -1.28
N GLY A 92 8.12 13.49 -1.12
CA GLY A 92 6.70 13.82 -1.00
C GLY A 92 5.90 13.41 -2.24
N ASP A 93 6.35 13.78 -3.44
CA ASP A 93 5.67 13.37 -4.69
C ASP A 93 5.60 11.84 -4.82
N PHE A 94 6.63 11.13 -4.37
CA PHE A 94 6.64 9.67 -4.41
C PHE A 94 5.60 9.08 -3.47
N LEU A 95 5.53 9.58 -2.23
CA LEU A 95 4.53 9.13 -1.26
C LEU A 95 3.10 9.43 -1.73
N VAL A 96 2.87 10.62 -2.31
CA VAL A 96 1.57 10.99 -2.91
C VAL A 96 1.23 10.05 -4.06
N SER A 97 2.15 9.86 -5.01
CA SER A 97 1.92 8.99 -6.18
C SER A 97 1.70 7.52 -5.79
N LEU A 98 2.39 7.06 -4.73
CA LEU A 98 2.17 5.74 -4.17
C LEU A 98 0.79 5.64 -3.53
N ALA A 99 0.42 6.59 -2.66
CA ALA A 99 -0.88 6.59 -2.00
C ALA A 99 -2.04 6.64 -3.00
N ASP A 100 -1.92 7.46 -4.04
CA ASP A 100 -2.91 7.63 -5.10
C ASP A 100 -3.14 6.31 -5.85
N ARG A 101 -2.07 5.70 -6.39
CA ARG A 101 -2.17 4.43 -7.12
C ARG A 101 -2.63 3.26 -6.26
N LEU A 102 -2.27 3.22 -4.98
CA LEU A 102 -2.79 2.21 -4.06
C LEU A 102 -4.30 2.40 -3.82
N THR A 103 -4.76 3.66 -3.76
CA THR A 103 -6.18 4.02 -3.58
C THR A 103 -7.00 3.71 -4.82
N ASP A 104 -6.50 3.99 -6.02
CA ASP A 104 -7.17 3.63 -7.28
C ASP A 104 -7.47 2.13 -7.36
N ARG A 105 -6.49 1.30 -6.99
CA ARG A 105 -6.68 -0.16 -6.96
C ARG A 105 -7.70 -0.60 -5.91
N MET A 106 -7.79 0.11 -4.79
CA MET A 106 -8.84 -0.16 -3.80
C MET A 106 -10.22 0.23 -4.34
N GLN A 107 -10.32 1.31 -5.12
CA GLN A 107 -11.58 1.74 -5.75
C GLN A 107 -12.11 0.66 -6.71
N GLU A 108 -11.25 0.04 -7.53
CA GLU A 108 -11.62 -1.08 -8.41
C GLU A 108 -12.30 -2.23 -7.62
N VAL A 109 -11.86 -2.50 -6.38
CA VAL A 109 -12.46 -3.54 -5.53
C VAL A 109 -13.81 -3.10 -4.96
N VAL A 110 -13.95 -1.81 -4.61
CA VAL A 110 -15.22 -1.24 -4.15
C VAL A 110 -16.27 -1.32 -5.26
N ASP A 111 -15.93 -0.91 -6.47
CA ASP A 111 -16.84 -0.96 -7.63
C ASP A 111 -17.27 -2.40 -7.96
N ALA A 112 -16.37 -3.38 -7.80
CA ALA A 112 -16.69 -4.78 -7.96
C ALA A 112 -17.62 -5.33 -6.86
N ILE A 113 -17.52 -4.81 -5.63
CA ILE A 113 -18.44 -5.13 -4.54
C ILE A 113 -19.83 -4.57 -4.82
N ASP A 114 -19.91 -3.31 -5.29
CA ASP A 114 -21.18 -2.67 -5.62
C ASP A 114 -21.89 -3.43 -6.74
N SER A 115 -21.17 -3.79 -7.80
CA SER A 115 -21.70 -4.62 -8.89
C SER A 115 -22.22 -5.99 -8.38
N GLN A 116 -21.52 -6.62 -7.43
CA GLN A 116 -21.97 -7.89 -6.83
C GLN A 116 -23.24 -7.72 -5.99
N LEU A 117 -23.42 -6.57 -5.33
CA LEU A 117 -24.63 -6.28 -4.57
C LEU A 117 -25.83 -6.10 -5.50
N ASP A 118 -25.68 -5.36 -6.59
CA ASP A 118 -26.73 -5.18 -7.61
C ASP A 118 -27.22 -6.53 -8.17
N GLU A 119 -26.28 -7.44 -8.48
CA GLU A 119 -26.63 -8.79 -8.95
C GLU A 119 -27.41 -9.59 -7.90
N ILE A 120 -27.04 -9.46 -6.61
CA ILE A 120 -27.74 -10.12 -5.51
C ILE A 120 -29.18 -9.59 -5.40
N GLU A 121 -29.37 -8.28 -5.52
CA GLU A 121 -30.69 -7.63 -5.46
C GLU A 121 -31.62 -8.09 -6.60
N VAL A 122 -31.07 -8.20 -7.83
CA VAL A 122 -31.82 -8.73 -8.98
C VAL A 122 -32.23 -10.19 -8.76
N ARG A 123 -31.32 -11.04 -8.24
CA ARG A 123 -31.62 -12.46 -7.96
C ARG A 123 -32.65 -12.63 -6.85
N GLN A 124 -32.62 -11.75 -5.85
CA GLN A 124 -33.62 -11.72 -4.78
C GLN A 124 -35.01 -11.42 -5.32
N SER A 125 -35.12 -10.42 -6.20
CA SER A 125 -36.37 -10.04 -6.87
C SER A 125 -36.97 -11.18 -7.70
N ASN A 126 -36.11 -12.05 -8.25
CA ASN A 126 -36.51 -13.23 -9.03
C ASN A 126 -36.82 -14.48 -8.18
N GLY A 127 -36.79 -14.41 -6.85
CA GLY A 127 -37.18 -15.50 -5.95
C GLY A 127 -36.14 -16.61 -5.73
N LEU A 128 -34.87 -16.40 -6.10
CA LEU A 128 -33.78 -17.38 -5.96
C LEU A 128 -33.14 -17.35 -4.57
N VAL A 129 -33.84 -17.81 -3.53
CA VAL A 129 -33.48 -17.56 -2.10
C VAL A 129 -32.20 -18.28 -1.59
N PRO A 130 -31.94 -19.57 -1.84
CA PRO A 130 -30.82 -20.28 -1.20
C PRO A 130 -29.40 -19.73 -1.51
N PRO A 131 -29.02 -19.40 -2.76
CA PRO A 131 -27.66 -18.96 -3.07
C PRO A 131 -27.35 -17.48 -2.68
N ILE A 132 -28.31 -16.74 -2.15
CA ILE A 132 -28.15 -15.32 -1.80
C ILE A 132 -27.40 -15.13 -0.48
N ARG A 133 -27.65 -15.98 0.53
CA ARG A 133 -27.04 -15.82 1.87
C ARG A 133 -25.52 -15.95 1.84
N GLU A 134 -25.02 -16.90 1.07
CA GLU A 134 -23.58 -17.13 0.91
C GLU A 134 -22.92 -15.95 0.21
N ALA A 135 -23.51 -15.46 -0.87
CA ALA A 135 -23.03 -14.29 -1.60
C ALA A 135 -22.95 -13.03 -0.70
N ILE A 136 -24.00 -12.74 0.08
CA ILE A 136 -24.00 -11.64 1.05
C ILE A 136 -22.88 -11.81 2.08
N THR A 137 -22.66 -13.04 2.56
CA THR A 137 -21.60 -13.33 3.54
C THR A 137 -20.21 -13.09 2.95
N GLN A 138 -19.99 -13.45 1.68
CA GLN A 138 -18.74 -13.17 0.97
C GLN A 138 -18.51 -11.67 0.81
N VAL A 139 -19.51 -10.92 0.35
CA VAL A 139 -19.43 -9.45 0.23
C VAL A 139 -19.09 -8.80 1.58
N ARG A 140 -19.78 -9.20 2.65
CA ARG A 140 -19.50 -8.69 4.01
C ARG A 140 -18.05 -8.93 4.44
N ARG A 141 -17.48 -10.10 4.16
CA ARG A 141 -16.08 -10.39 4.49
C ARG A 141 -15.13 -9.44 3.76
N LYS A 142 -15.34 -9.20 2.45
CA LYS A 142 -14.54 -8.27 1.66
C LYS A 142 -14.57 -6.85 2.23
N ILE A 143 -15.78 -6.33 2.53
CA ILE A 143 -15.97 -5.00 3.11
C ILE A 143 -15.25 -4.87 4.46
N VAL A 144 -15.36 -5.87 5.33
CA VAL A 144 -14.70 -5.87 6.65
C VAL A 144 -13.18 -5.78 6.50
N VAL A 145 -12.61 -6.53 5.56
CA VAL A 145 -11.16 -6.51 5.30
C VAL A 145 -10.72 -5.17 4.74
N LEU A 146 -11.39 -4.63 3.73
CA LEU A 146 -11.07 -3.30 3.17
C LEU A 146 -11.14 -2.21 4.25
N ARG A 147 -12.24 -2.15 5.01
CA ARG A 147 -12.43 -1.15 6.08
C ARG A 147 -11.32 -1.23 7.15
N ARG A 148 -10.82 -2.44 7.44
CA ARG A 148 -9.74 -2.65 8.41
C ARG A 148 -8.45 -1.91 8.03
N PHE A 149 -8.25 -1.61 6.75
CA PHE A 149 -7.03 -0.97 6.26
C PHE A 149 -7.26 0.44 5.70
N ILE A 150 -8.37 0.70 5.03
CA ILE A 150 -8.67 2.02 4.45
C ILE A 150 -8.74 3.10 5.54
N ALA A 151 -9.42 2.83 6.66
CA ALA A 151 -9.54 3.82 7.73
C ALA A 151 -8.17 4.19 8.35
N PRO A 152 -7.33 3.22 8.81
CA PRO A 152 -5.98 3.54 9.27
C PRO A 152 -5.08 4.16 8.19
N GLN A 153 -5.29 3.84 6.92
CA GLN A 153 -4.50 4.40 5.81
C GLN A 153 -4.84 5.87 5.59
N ARG A 154 -6.12 6.25 5.69
CA ARG A 154 -6.53 7.65 5.74
C ARG A 154 -5.88 8.37 6.93
N ASP A 155 -5.95 7.79 8.13
CA ASP A 155 -5.35 8.39 9.32
C ASP A 155 -3.83 8.58 9.16
N ALA A 156 -3.17 7.62 8.50
CA ALA A 156 -1.75 7.71 8.16
C ALA A 156 -1.45 8.88 7.19
N LEU A 157 -2.31 9.08 6.19
CA LEU A 157 -2.18 10.20 5.25
C LEU A 157 -2.43 11.54 5.93
N ASP A 158 -3.39 11.62 6.85
CA ASP A 158 -3.67 12.85 7.62
C ASP A 158 -2.44 13.26 8.46
N VAL A 159 -1.75 12.29 9.08
CA VAL A 159 -0.46 12.55 9.76
C VAL A 159 0.61 12.94 8.75
N LEU A 160 0.69 12.26 7.61
CA LEU A 160 1.72 12.52 6.60
C LEU A 160 1.63 13.92 5.99
N VAL A 161 0.41 14.45 5.79
CA VAL A 161 0.18 15.81 5.28
C VAL A 161 0.71 16.89 6.24
N ALA A 162 0.79 16.58 7.54
CA ALA A 162 1.38 17.50 8.51
C ALA A 162 2.91 17.57 8.40
N GLU A 163 3.54 16.58 7.77
CA GLU A 163 5.00 16.49 7.61
C GLU A 163 5.50 17.31 6.41
N LYS A 164 6.64 17.97 6.57
CA LYS A 164 7.27 18.77 5.52
C LYS A 164 8.50 18.08 4.97
N PHE A 165 8.35 17.43 3.82
CA PHE A 165 9.49 16.89 3.07
C PHE A 165 10.09 17.98 2.19
N THR A 166 11.17 18.61 2.64
CA THR A 166 11.90 19.63 1.86
C THR A 166 13.12 19.02 1.18
N GLY A 167 13.06 18.76 -0.13
CA GLY A 167 14.20 18.33 -0.94
C GLY A 167 13.81 17.56 -2.21
N PHE A 168 14.81 17.16 -3.01
CA PHE A 168 14.64 16.38 -4.24
C PHE A 168 14.99 14.91 -3.97
N ILE A 169 14.34 13.97 -4.67
CA ILE A 169 14.78 12.57 -4.65
C ILE A 169 16.13 12.50 -5.36
N SER A 170 17.20 12.25 -4.61
CA SER A 170 18.47 11.86 -5.21
C SER A 170 18.50 10.35 -5.48
N ASP A 171 17.83 9.54 -4.65
CA ASP A 171 17.84 8.07 -4.74
C ASP A 171 16.54 7.42 -4.25
N ILE A 172 16.07 6.41 -4.99
CA ILE A 172 15.08 5.42 -4.53
C ILE A 172 15.76 4.09 -4.30
N LEU A 173 15.58 3.57 -3.09
CA LEU A 173 16.16 2.31 -2.63
C LEU A 173 15.04 1.28 -2.44
N LEU A 174 15.05 0.24 -3.27
CA LEU A 174 14.15 -0.90 -3.11
C LEU A 174 14.86 -1.99 -2.30
N LEU A 175 14.35 -2.31 -1.12
CA LEU A 175 14.81 -3.45 -0.32
C LEU A 175 14.05 -4.71 -0.72
N LYS A 176 14.80 -5.74 -1.17
CA LYS A 176 14.19 -7.04 -1.52
C LYS A 176 13.89 -7.89 -0.27
N PRO A 177 12.74 -8.59 -0.23
CA PRO A 177 12.49 -9.59 0.80
C PRO A 177 13.51 -10.73 0.68
N GLY A 178 14.12 -11.14 1.80
CA GLY A 178 15.05 -12.27 1.86
C GLY A 178 16.33 -12.08 2.68
N HIS A 179 16.62 -10.89 3.20
CA HIS A 179 17.90 -10.60 3.88
C HIS A 179 17.81 -10.50 5.42
N TRP A 180 16.73 -11.03 6.02
CA TRP A 180 16.58 -11.06 7.47
C TRP A 180 16.77 -12.51 7.97
N ARG A 181 18.03 -12.90 8.11
CA ARG A 181 18.48 -14.00 8.97
C ARG A 181 19.73 -13.57 9.70
#